data_AF-A0AAW2NS64-F1
#
_entry.id   AF-A0AAW2NS64-F1
#
_cell.length_a   1.000
_cell.length_b   1.000
_cell.length_c   1.000
_cell.angle_alpha   90.00
_cell.angle_beta   90.00
_cell.angle_gamma   90.00
#
_symmetry.space_group_name_H-M   'P 1'
#
loop_
_entity.id
_entity.type
_entity.pdbx_description
1 polymer ?
#
loop_
_entity_poly.entity_id
_entity_poly.type
_entity_poly.pdbx_seq_one_letter_code
_entity_poly.pdbx_strand_id
1 'polypeptide(L)'
;MYALTRKLKNLKPVFRAQRKRTGDLSVNVDQAKAFLCQIQLNLENDQRDELLLQLEKVARLVLLKATTMEQNMLHQRAKIQWLKGGDQCTRIFFRRVTARRAKQRIFQIRNAQGEMLMTEEAIATKFMDYYTNLLGDRVGASTSTWPSSNHGLVIWLRLKKGRR
;
A
#
# COMPACT_ATOMS: atom_id res chain seq x y z
N MET A 1 7.03 -23.89 24.92
CA MET A 1 7.14 -23.47 23.50
C MET A 1 6.59 -24.53 22.50
N TYR A 2 5.44 -25.19 22.76
CA TYR A 2 4.93 -26.27 21.88
C TYR A 2 3.46 -26.13 21.43
N ALA A 3 2.66 -25.32 22.13
CA ALA A 3 1.25 -25.15 21.79
C ALA A 3 1.06 -24.46 20.41
N LEU A 4 1.85 -23.43 20.12
CA LEU A 4 1.77 -22.70 18.85
C LEU A 4 2.16 -23.57 17.66
N THR A 5 3.31 -24.26 17.73
CA THR A 5 3.80 -25.11 16.64
C THR A 5 2.87 -26.29 16.38
N ARG A 6 2.29 -26.88 17.43
CA ARG A 6 1.26 -27.93 17.31
C ARG A 6 -0.02 -27.40 16.62
N LYS A 7 -0.52 -26.24 17.04
CA LYS A 7 -1.68 -25.59 16.40
C LYS A 7 -1.42 -25.31 14.92
N LEU A 8 -0.24 -24.78 14.57
CA LEU A 8 0.15 -24.52 13.17
C LEU A 8 0.29 -25.81 12.35
N LYS A 9 0.83 -26.89 12.92
CA LYS A 9 0.92 -28.19 12.25
C LYS A 9 -0.48 -28.75 11.94
N ASN A 10 -1.43 -28.60 12.87
CA ASN A 10 -2.80 -29.06 12.68
C ASN A 10 -3.55 -28.27 11.59
N LEU A 11 -3.19 -27.00 11.37
CA LEU A 11 -3.79 -26.17 10.31
C LEU A 11 -3.20 -26.44 8.92
N LYS A 12 -2.01 -27.03 8.83
CA LYS A 12 -1.33 -27.34 7.56
C LYS A 12 -2.19 -28.18 6.59
N PRO A 13 -2.85 -29.29 6.99
CA PRO A 13 -3.73 -30.04 6.09
C PRO A 13 -4.92 -29.23 5.59
N VAL A 14 -5.54 -28.41 6.47
CA VAL A 14 -6.68 -27.55 6.11
C VAL A 14 -6.28 -26.57 5.02
N PHE A 15 -5.15 -25.89 5.16
CA PHE A 15 -4.66 -24.95 4.14
C PHE A 15 -4.26 -25.63 2.83
N ARG A 16 -3.76 -26.88 2.89
CA ARG A 16 -3.46 -27.67 1.68
C ARG A 16 -4.74 -28.05 0.94
N ALA A 17 -5.76 -28.51 1.66
CA ALA A 17 -7.05 -28.84 1.08
C ALA A 17 -7.71 -27.60 0.47
N GLN A 18 -7.68 -26.47 1.20
CA GLN A 18 -8.19 -25.19 0.70
C GLN A 18 -7.47 -24.76 -0.58
N ARG A 19 -6.12 -24.81 -0.62
CA ARG A 19 -5.36 -24.48 -1.82
C ARG A 19 -5.72 -25.37 -3.01
N LYS A 20 -5.88 -26.69 -2.80
CA LYS A 20 -6.30 -27.61 -3.85
C LYS A 20 -7.68 -27.26 -4.41
N ARG A 21 -8.63 -26.91 -3.53
CA ARG A 21 -9.99 -26.51 -3.93
C ARG A 21 -10.01 -25.19 -4.69
N THR A 22 -9.21 -24.22 -4.26
CA THR A 22 -9.22 -22.88 -4.87
C THR A 22 -8.39 -22.82 -6.16
N GLY A 23 -7.42 -23.71 -6.36
CA GLY A 23 -6.63 -23.75 -7.58
C GLY A 23 -5.77 -22.50 -7.80
N ASP A 24 -5.56 -22.14 -9.06
CA ASP A 24 -4.85 -20.92 -9.43
C ASP A 24 -5.81 -19.71 -9.42
N LEU A 25 -5.52 -18.75 -8.54
CA LEU A 25 -6.35 -17.55 -8.39
C LEU A 25 -6.32 -16.65 -9.61
N SER A 26 -5.20 -16.59 -10.34
CA SER A 26 -5.10 -15.77 -11.55
C SER A 26 -6.05 -16.31 -12.62
N VAL A 27 -6.01 -17.63 -12.83
CA VAL A 27 -6.90 -18.31 -13.78
C VAL A 27 -8.37 -18.12 -13.40
N ASN A 28 -8.71 -18.22 -12.11
CA ASN A 28 -10.07 -17.97 -11.65
C ASN A 28 -10.55 -16.53 -11.94
N VAL A 29 -9.67 -15.54 -11.78
CA VAL A 29 -9.98 -14.14 -12.10
C VAL A 29 -10.19 -13.97 -13.60
N ASP A 30 -9.32 -14.56 -14.43
CA ASP A 30 -9.43 -14.47 -15.88
C ASP A 30 -10.70 -15.16 -16.40
N GLN A 31 -11.05 -16.33 -15.86
CA GLN A 31 -12.31 -17.02 -16.14
C GLN A 31 -13.53 -16.17 -15.74
N ALA A 32 -13.51 -15.55 -14.55
CA ALA A 32 -14.61 -14.70 -14.10
C ALA A 32 -14.76 -13.44 -14.97
N LYS A 33 -13.63 -12.85 -15.44
CA LYS A 33 -13.66 -11.73 -16.40
C LYS A 33 -14.21 -12.16 -17.75
N ALA A 34 -13.76 -13.30 -18.28
CA ALA A 34 -14.23 -13.83 -19.55
C ALA A 34 -15.74 -14.10 -19.51
N PHE A 35 -16.23 -14.69 -18.42
CA PHE A 35 -17.66 -14.93 -18.22
C PHE A 35 -18.47 -13.64 -18.13
N LEU A 36 -17.99 -12.64 -17.37
CA LEU A 36 -18.65 -11.33 -17.31
C LEU A 36 -18.69 -10.65 -18.68
N CYS A 37 -17.59 -10.71 -19.43
CA CYS A 37 -17.50 -10.15 -20.78
C CYS A 37 -18.50 -10.80 -21.73
N GLN A 38 -18.63 -12.13 -21.71
CA GLN A 38 -19.62 -12.87 -22.50
C GLN A 38 -21.05 -12.40 -22.19
N ILE A 39 -21.40 -12.23 -20.91
CA ILE A 39 -22.73 -11.75 -20.52
C ILE A 39 -22.96 -10.32 -21.01
N GLN A 40 -21.95 -9.45 -20.90
CA GLN A 40 -22.04 -8.07 -21.35
C GLN A 40 -22.23 -7.98 -22.87
N LEU A 41 -21.52 -8.80 -23.64
CA LEU A 41 -21.73 -8.91 -25.09
C LEU A 41 -23.13 -9.41 -25.45
N ASN A 42 -23.71 -10.32 -24.66
CA ASN A 42 -25.09 -10.77 -24.87
C ASN A 42 -26.10 -9.66 -24.56
N LEU A 43 -25.86 -8.86 -23.52
CA LEU A 43 -26.68 -7.70 -23.17
C LEU A 43 -26.60 -6.57 -24.20
N GLU A 44 -25.48 -6.42 -24.92
CA GLU A 44 -25.38 -5.47 -26.03
C GLU A 44 -26.37 -5.81 -27.16
N ASN A 45 -26.64 -7.11 -27.38
CA ASN A 45 -27.58 -7.59 -28.39
C ASN A 45 -29.04 -7.58 -27.92
N ASP A 46 -29.32 -7.89 -26.65
CA ASP A 46 -30.65 -7.79 -26.05
C ASP A 46 -30.61 -7.14 -24.66
N GLN A 47 -30.88 -5.84 -24.63
CA GLN A 47 -30.76 -5.01 -23.44
C GLN A 47 -31.90 -5.18 -22.43
N ARG A 48 -32.98 -5.90 -22.79
CA ARG A 48 -34.19 -6.02 -21.95
C ARG A 48 -34.37 -7.39 -21.33
N ASP A 49 -33.46 -8.31 -21.57
CA ASP A 49 -33.50 -9.62 -20.93
C ASP A 49 -33.18 -9.50 -19.43
N GLU A 50 -34.23 -9.64 -18.62
CA GLU A 50 -34.14 -9.56 -17.16
C GLU A 50 -33.25 -10.67 -16.58
N LEU A 51 -33.21 -11.85 -17.19
CA LEU A 51 -32.37 -12.96 -16.73
C LEU A 51 -30.89 -12.63 -16.95
N LEU A 52 -30.53 -12.07 -18.11
CA LEU A 52 -29.16 -11.64 -18.39
C LEU A 52 -28.72 -10.50 -17.45
N LEU A 53 -29.60 -9.55 -17.14
CA LEU A 53 -29.30 -8.48 -16.19
C LEU A 53 -29.06 -9.01 -14.77
N GLN A 54 -29.84 -9.99 -14.30
CA GLN A 54 -29.59 -10.62 -13.01
C GLN A 54 -28.29 -11.44 -13.02
N LEU A 55 -28.04 -12.18 -14.10
CA LEU A 55 -26.82 -12.96 -14.26
C LEU A 55 -25.58 -12.07 -14.28
N GLU A 56 -25.63 -10.90 -14.92
CA GLU A 56 -24.54 -9.92 -14.94
C GLU A 56 -24.20 -9.43 -13.53
N LYS A 57 -25.22 -9.09 -12.72
CA LYS A 57 -25.03 -8.70 -11.31
C LYS A 57 -24.31 -9.79 -10.52
N VAL A 58 -24.74 -11.04 -10.67
CA VAL A 58 -24.11 -12.19 -10.01
C VAL A 58 -22.66 -12.38 -10.51
N ALA A 59 -22.42 -12.28 -11.82
CA ALA A 59 -21.08 -12.40 -12.41
C ALA A 59 -20.12 -11.32 -11.88
N ARG A 60 -20.59 -10.07 -11.70
CA ARG A 60 -19.81 -9.00 -11.06
C ARG A 60 -19.42 -9.35 -9.62
N LEU A 61 -20.33 -9.92 -8.84
CA LEU A 61 -20.05 -10.36 -7.47
C LEU A 61 -19.02 -11.51 -7.44
N VAL A 62 -19.13 -12.46 -8.37
CA VAL A 62 -18.16 -13.56 -8.51
C VAL A 62 -16.78 -13.02 -8.86
N LEU A 63 -16.69 -12.10 -9.83
CA LEU A 63 -15.44 -11.44 -10.19
C LEU A 63 -14.82 -10.68 -9.01
N LEU A 64 -15.62 -9.91 -8.27
CA LEU A 64 -15.18 -9.21 -7.07
C LEU A 64 -14.60 -10.17 -6.02
N LYS A 65 -15.27 -11.31 -5.81
CA LYS A 65 -14.80 -12.34 -4.87
C LYS A 65 -13.47 -12.95 -5.33
N ALA A 66 -13.35 -13.28 -6.61
CA ALA A 66 -12.13 -13.84 -7.19
C ALA A 66 -10.96 -12.86 -7.09
N THR A 67 -11.16 -11.59 -7.47
CA THR A 67 -10.11 -10.55 -7.39
C THR A 67 -9.70 -10.26 -5.95
N THR A 68 -10.64 -10.25 -5.01
CA THR A 68 -10.35 -10.09 -3.58
C THR A 68 -9.46 -11.24 -3.07
N MET A 69 -9.74 -12.49 -3.47
CA MET A 69 -8.91 -13.64 -3.10
C MET A 69 -7.50 -13.53 -3.68
N GLU A 70 -7.38 -13.15 -4.96
CA GLU A 70 -6.09 -12.94 -5.62
C GLU A 70 -5.27 -11.84 -4.93
N GLN A 71 -5.88 -10.68 -4.66
CA GLN A 71 -5.26 -9.58 -3.94
C GLN A 71 -4.75 -10.02 -2.57
N ASN A 72 -5.57 -10.75 -1.80
CA ASN A 72 -5.17 -11.28 -0.50
C ASN A 72 -3.95 -12.21 -0.61
N MET A 73 -3.90 -13.08 -1.62
CA MET A 73 -2.72 -13.92 -1.86
C MET A 73 -1.48 -13.08 -2.21
N LEU A 74 -1.62 -12.09 -3.09
CA LEU A 74 -0.52 -11.20 -3.47
C LEU A 74 0.00 -10.40 -2.26
N HIS A 75 -0.90 -9.91 -1.41
CA HIS A 75 -0.54 -9.25 -0.15
C HIS A 75 0.23 -10.20 0.79
N GLN A 76 -0.22 -11.45 0.94
CA GLN A 76 0.49 -12.45 1.74
C GLN A 76 1.89 -12.73 1.18
N ARG A 77 2.02 -12.91 -0.14
CA ARG A 77 3.32 -13.12 -0.81
C ARG A 77 4.25 -11.93 -0.59
N ALA A 78 3.76 -10.70 -0.78
CA ALA A 78 4.52 -9.48 -0.53
C ALA A 78 4.95 -9.35 0.94
N LYS A 79 4.08 -9.71 1.90
CA LYS A 79 4.39 -9.72 3.33
C LYS A 79 5.48 -10.73 3.66
N ILE A 80 5.41 -11.95 3.12
CA ILE A 80 6.45 -12.97 3.30
C ILE A 80 7.78 -12.48 2.73
N GLN A 81 7.77 -11.90 1.53
CA GLN A 81 8.97 -11.34 0.90
C GLN A 81 9.57 -10.21 1.76
N TRP A 82 8.73 -9.34 2.31
CA TRP A 82 9.16 -8.29 3.24
C TRP A 82 9.75 -8.87 4.53
N LEU A 83 9.10 -9.86 5.16
CA LEU A 83 9.61 -10.49 6.38
C LEU A 83 10.96 -11.19 6.15
N LYS A 84 11.20 -11.73 4.94
CA LYS A 84 12.46 -12.40 4.62
C LYS A 84 13.62 -11.45 4.34
N GLY A 85 13.39 -10.31 3.69
CA GLY A 85 14.47 -9.43 3.21
C GLY A 85 14.39 -7.97 3.67
N GLY A 86 13.32 -7.57 4.36
CA GLY A 86 13.04 -6.18 4.70
C GLY A 86 13.98 -5.59 5.75
N ASP A 87 14.38 -6.37 6.75
CA ASP A 87 15.19 -5.87 7.87
C ASP A 87 16.71 -5.94 7.62
N GLN A 88 17.12 -6.61 6.55
CA GLN A 88 18.53 -6.88 6.24
C GLN A 88 19.15 -5.82 5.29
N CYS A 89 18.62 -4.60 5.25
CA CYS A 89 19.06 -3.55 4.31
C CYS A 89 19.21 -4.06 2.85
N THR A 90 18.33 -4.97 2.41
CA THR A 90 18.46 -5.56 1.07
C THR A 90 18.02 -4.59 -0.02
N ARG A 91 18.31 -4.93 -1.29
CA ARG A 91 17.78 -4.20 -2.46
C ARG A 91 16.26 -4.01 -2.41
N ILE A 92 15.52 -4.96 -1.84
CA ILE A 92 14.06 -4.89 -1.70
C ILE A 92 13.67 -3.81 -0.68
N PHE A 93 14.38 -3.72 0.44
CA PHE A 93 14.18 -2.67 1.45
C PHE A 93 14.38 -1.28 0.84
N PHE A 94 15.53 -1.05 0.20
CA PHE A 94 15.83 0.26 -0.39
C PHE A 94 14.85 0.64 -1.50
N ARG A 95 14.46 -0.29 -2.38
CA ARG A 95 13.41 -0.03 -3.39
C ARG A 95 12.09 0.41 -2.76
N ARG A 96 11.67 -0.22 -1.65
CA ARG A 96 10.44 0.17 -0.93
C ARG A 96 10.58 1.53 -0.26
N VAL A 97 11.74 1.85 0.33
CA VAL A 97 12.02 3.18 0.90
C VAL A 97 11.96 4.26 -0.18
N THR A 98 12.61 4.05 -1.32
CA THR A 98 12.58 5.00 -2.44
C THR A 98 11.17 5.19 -2.98
N ALA A 99 10.41 4.12 -3.19
CA ALA A 99 9.01 4.21 -3.62
C ALA A 99 8.13 4.95 -2.60
N ARG A 100 8.36 4.72 -1.30
CA ARG A 100 7.66 5.44 -0.24
C ARG A 100 8.02 6.93 -0.24
N ARG A 101 9.30 7.28 -0.38
CA ARG A 101 9.77 8.68 -0.50
C ARG A 101 9.14 9.37 -1.70
N ALA A 102 9.10 8.71 -2.87
CA ALA A 102 8.46 9.25 -4.06
C ALA A 102 6.95 9.50 -3.85
N LYS A 103 6.23 8.54 -3.25
CA LYS A 103 4.80 8.70 -2.95
C LYS A 103 4.50 9.78 -1.90
N GLN A 104 5.39 9.95 -0.92
CA GLN A 104 5.25 10.94 0.14
C GLN A 104 5.81 12.32 -0.25
N ARG A 105 6.38 12.45 -1.46
CA ARG A 105 6.89 13.72 -1.94
C ARG A 105 5.72 14.68 -2.16
N ILE A 106 5.79 15.84 -1.52
CA ILE A 106 4.82 16.92 -1.69
C ILE A 106 5.30 17.76 -2.86
N PHE A 107 4.52 17.79 -3.94
CA PHE A 107 4.84 18.54 -5.16
C PHE A 107 4.28 19.96 -5.13
N GLN A 108 3.20 20.18 -4.39
CA GLN A 108 2.52 21.46 -4.36
C GLN A 108 1.79 21.69 -3.05
N ILE A 109 1.74 22.94 -2.61
CA ILE A 109 1.00 23.38 -1.42
C ILE A 109 0.23 24.65 -1.75
N ARG A 110 -1.00 24.75 -1.27
CA ARG A 110 -1.80 25.97 -1.37
C ARG A 110 -1.61 26.81 -0.11
N ASN A 111 -1.27 28.08 -0.25
CA ASN A 111 -1.15 29.01 0.87
C ASN A 111 -2.52 29.55 1.33
N ALA A 112 -2.53 30.29 2.45
CA ALA A 112 -3.76 30.90 3.00
C ALA A 112 -4.35 31.99 2.08
N GLN A 113 -3.51 32.60 1.25
CA GLN A 113 -3.87 33.59 0.23
C GLN A 113 -4.43 32.95 -1.05
N GLY A 114 -4.48 31.61 -1.11
CA GLY A 114 -5.03 30.84 -2.21
C GLY A 114 -4.06 30.55 -3.36
N GLU A 115 -2.82 31.01 -3.29
CA GLU A 115 -1.76 30.78 -4.29
C GLU A 115 -1.14 29.38 -4.14
N MET A 116 -0.74 28.80 -5.27
CA MET A 116 -0.12 27.47 -5.34
C MET A 116 1.40 27.58 -5.40
N LEU A 117 2.07 27.02 -4.40
CA LEU A 117 3.52 26.91 -4.35
C LEU A 117 3.96 25.56 -4.92
N MET A 118 4.78 25.61 -5.96
CA MET A 118 5.26 24.43 -6.71
C MET A 118 6.77 24.20 -6.57
N THR A 119 7.50 25.23 -6.15
CA THR A 119 8.95 25.17 -5.96
C THR A 119 9.30 24.55 -4.62
N GLU A 120 10.29 23.66 -4.62
CA GLU A 120 10.72 22.91 -3.43
C GLU A 120 11.18 23.84 -2.30
N GLU A 121 11.90 24.92 -2.65
CA GLU A 121 12.33 25.96 -1.71
C GLU A 121 11.13 26.69 -1.06
N ALA A 122 10.17 27.14 -1.87
CA ALA A 122 9.00 27.85 -1.36
C ALA A 122 8.12 26.97 -0.47
N ILE A 123 7.99 25.69 -0.83
CA ILE A 123 7.31 24.67 -0.02
C ILE A 123 8.04 24.48 1.32
N ALA A 124 9.37 24.35 1.30
CA ALA A 124 10.18 24.19 2.51
C ALA A 124 10.05 25.41 3.44
N THR A 125 10.18 26.63 2.91
CA THR A 125 10.03 27.86 3.69
C THR A 125 8.64 27.95 4.33
N LYS A 126 7.57 27.66 3.58
CA LYS A 126 6.21 27.67 4.17
C LYS A 126 5.99 26.60 5.22
N PHE A 127 6.61 25.43 5.09
CA PHE A 127 6.58 24.44 6.15
C PHE A 127 7.29 24.93 7.42
N MET A 128 8.47 25.55 7.27
CA MET A 128 9.20 26.12 8.38
C MET A 128 8.37 27.20 9.07
N ASP A 129 7.86 28.19 8.32
CA ASP A 129 7.00 29.27 8.84
C ASP A 129 5.77 28.72 9.59
N TYR A 130 5.13 27.68 9.05
CA TYR A 130 3.95 27.10 9.67
C TYR A 130 4.30 26.44 11.02
N TYR A 131 5.34 25.62 11.05
CA TYR A 131 5.72 24.88 12.26
C TYR A 131 6.41 25.76 13.31
N THR A 132 7.17 26.80 12.93
CA THR A 132 7.71 27.78 13.88
C THR A 132 6.59 28.53 14.58
N ASN A 133 5.57 28.98 13.83
CA ASN A 133 4.39 29.63 14.40
C ASN A 133 3.55 28.67 15.26
N LEU A 134 3.40 27.40 14.85
CA LEU A 134 2.62 26.40 15.58
C LEU A 134 3.27 25.95 16.89
N LEU A 135 4.58 25.70 16.87
CA LEU A 135 5.33 25.17 18.02
C LEU A 135 5.86 26.29 18.94
N GLY A 136 5.81 27.54 18.48
CA GLY A 136 6.36 28.68 19.16
C GLY A 136 7.88 28.75 19.04
N ASP A 137 8.40 29.96 19.07
CA ASP A 137 9.83 30.21 19.00
C ASP A 137 10.45 29.97 20.39
N ARG A 138 11.12 28.83 20.60
CA ARG A 138 12.07 28.71 21.72
C ARG A 138 13.37 29.38 21.29
N VAL A 139 13.35 30.71 21.21
CA VAL A 139 14.54 31.55 21.10
C VAL A 139 15.35 31.38 22.39
N GLY A 140 16.16 30.33 22.44
CA GLY A 140 16.92 29.98 23.64
C GLY A 140 17.70 28.67 23.58
N ALA A 141 17.68 27.92 22.48
CA ALA A 141 18.58 26.79 22.29
C ALA A 141 19.40 27.00 21.01
N SER A 142 20.62 27.52 21.22
CA SER A 142 21.77 27.54 20.31
C SER A 142 21.54 26.93 18.92
N THR A 143 21.55 27.80 17.91
CA THR A 143 21.71 27.47 16.49
C THR A 143 23.00 26.67 16.30
N SER A 144 22.93 25.33 16.37
CA SER A 144 23.93 24.49 15.71
C SER A 144 23.55 24.46 14.23
N THR A 145 24.18 25.33 13.46
CA THR A 145 24.19 25.33 12.00
C THR A 145 24.49 23.92 11.51
N TRP A 146 23.50 23.26 10.93
CA TRP A 146 23.71 22.00 10.21
C TRP A 146 24.45 22.33 8.91
N PRO A 147 25.56 21.65 8.57
CA PRO A 147 26.28 21.96 7.35
C PRO A 147 25.37 21.64 6.17
N SER A 148 25.14 22.65 5.33
CA SER A 148 24.64 22.47 3.97
C SER A 148 25.59 21.53 3.23
N SER A 149 25.22 20.25 3.17
CA SER A 149 25.86 19.26 2.31
C SER A 149 24.78 18.71 1.40
N ASN A 150 24.99 18.89 0.09
CA ASN A 150 24.17 18.46 -1.05
C ASN A 150 23.99 16.93 -1.16
N HIS A 151 23.57 16.26 -0.08
CA HIS A 151 23.16 14.86 -0.10
C HIS A 151 21.88 14.70 0.69
N GLY A 152 20.85 14.21 0.00
CA GLY A 152 19.46 14.13 0.46
C GLY A 152 19.31 13.76 1.92
N LEU A 153 18.60 14.63 2.65
CA LEU A 153 18.31 14.52 4.07
C LEU A 153 17.69 13.15 4.41
N VAL A 154 18.53 12.28 4.96
CA VAL A 154 18.13 11.08 5.69
C VAL A 154 17.95 11.49 7.14
N ILE A 155 16.71 11.77 7.55
CA ILE A 155 16.39 11.93 8.97
C ILE A 155 16.11 10.53 9.55
N TRP A 156 17.07 10.01 10.30
CA TRP A 156 16.86 8.94 11.27
C TRP A 156 16.24 9.54 12.53
N LEU A 157 14.95 9.28 12.77
CA LEU A 157 14.38 9.40 14.10
C LEU A 157 14.94 8.25 14.95
N ARG A 158 16.09 8.50 15.57
CA ARG A 158 16.68 7.68 16.63
C ARG A 158 15.78 7.82 17.85
N LEU A 159 14.77 6.95 17.96
CA LEU A 159 14.00 6.77 19.19
C LEU A 159 14.99 6.35 20.28
N LYS A 160 15.26 7.25 21.23
CA LYS A 160 15.88 6.93 22.52
C LYS A 160 14.98 5.90 23.22
N LYS A 161 15.29 4.61 23.05
CA LYS A 161 14.77 3.56 23.92
C LYS A 161 15.54 3.66 25.23
N GLY A 162 14.89 4.21 26.25
CA GLY A 162 15.38 4.25 27.61
C GLY A 162 15.65 2.83 28.13
N ARG A 163 16.71 2.73 28.93
CA ARG A 163 17.00 1.61 29.82
C ARG A 163 15.78 1.28 30.66
N ARG A 164 15.36 0.03 30.66
CA ARG A 164 15.39 -0.90 31.80
C ARG A 164 15.34 -2.32 31.23
#